data_AF-A0A1F9EP65-F1
#
_entry.id   AF-A0A1F9EP65-F1
#
_cell.length_a   1.000
_cell.length_b   1.000
_cell.length_c   1.000
_cell.angle_alpha   90.00
_cell.angle_beta   90.00
_cell.angle_gamma   90.00
#
_symmetry.space_group_name_H-M   'P 1'
#
loop_
_entity.id
_entity.type
_entity.pdbx_description
1 polymer ?
#
loop_
_entity_poly.entity_id
_entity_poly.type
_entity_poly.pdbx_seq_one_letter_code
_entity_poly.pdbx_strand_id
1 'polypeptide(L)' 'MKQVAIKSTVDMLQKIETIEKEVMDLKVSVLKKLAPTNKKVISLKGILKNVDITEEDITSAKKSLYSKIGP' A
#
# COMPACT_ATOMS: atom_id res chain seq x y z
N MET A 1 -30.43 -24.61 -1.90
CA MET A 1 -30.13 -24.21 -0.50
C MET A 1 -28.63 -24.16 -0.19
N LYS A 2 -27.85 -25.25 -0.41
CA LYS A 2 -26.39 -25.25 -0.14
C LYS A 2 -25.59 -24.13 -0.85
N GLN A 3 -25.86 -23.85 -2.13
CA GLN A 3 -25.14 -22.79 -2.87
C GLN A 3 -25.40 -21.38 -2.34
N VAL A 4 -26.59 -21.11 -1.79
CA VAL A 4 -26.95 -19.80 -1.22
C VAL A 4 -26.19 -19.56 0.10
N ALA A 5 -26.05 -20.60 0.92
CA ALA A 5 -25.27 -20.53 2.16
C ALA A 5 -23.76 -20.33 1.90
N ILE A 6 -23.22 -20.95 0.85
CA ILE A 6 -21.82 -20.76 0.43
C ILE A 6 -21.59 -19.33 -0.04
N LYS A 7 -22.46 -18.78 -0.88
CA LYS A 7 -22.38 -17.38 -1.34
C LYS A 7 -22.42 -16.39 -0.18
N SER A 8 -23.34 -16.59 0.77
CA SER A 8 -23.43 -15.75 1.98
C SER A 8 -22.17 -15.81 2.85
N THR A 9 -21.46 -16.95 2.88
CA THR A 9 -20.23 -17.10 3.65
C THR A 9 -19.07 -16.37 2.96
N VAL A 10 -18.96 -16.48 1.64
CA VAL A 10 -17.94 -15.76 0.85
C VAL A 10 -18.13 -14.25 0.96
N ASP A 11 -19.37 -13.76 0.86
CA ASP A 11 -19.69 -12.34 1.01
C ASP A 11 -19.33 -11.83 2.43
N MET A 12 -19.51 -12.65 3.46
CA MET A 12 -19.13 -12.31 4.83
C MET A 12 -17.61 -12.24 4.98
N LEU A 13 -16.87 -13.21 4.42
CA LEU A 13 -15.40 -13.22 4.46
C LEU A 13 -14.82 -12.00 3.74
N GLN A 14 -15.37 -11.61 2.59
CA GLN A 14 -14.92 -10.42 1.86
C GLN A 14 -15.17 -9.12 2.64
N LYS A 15 -16.30 -9.04 3.38
CA LYS A 15 -16.57 -7.92 4.28
C LYS A 15 -15.57 -7.87 5.43
N ILE A 16 -15.24 -9.02 6.03
CA ILE A 16 -14.22 -9.09 7.09
C ILE A 16 -12.87 -8.61 6.56
N GLU A 17 -12.43 -9.09 5.39
CA GLU A 17 -11.17 -8.66 4.78
C GLU A 17 -11.13 -7.15 4.53
N THR A 18 -12.25 -6.58 4.08
CA THR A 18 -12.38 -5.13 3.86
C THR A 18 -12.24 -4.36 5.17
N ILE A 19 -12.93 -4.80 6.23
CA ILE A 19 -12.85 -4.18 7.56
C ILE A 19 -11.42 -4.27 8.10
N GLU A 20 -10.74 -5.41 7.94
CA GLU A 20 -9.36 -5.58 8.40
C GLU A 20 -8.40 -4.60 7.71
N LYS A 21 -8.57 -4.37 6.40
CA LYS A 21 -7.80 -3.36 5.64
C LYS A 21 -8.07 -1.95 6.15
N GLU A 22 -9.34 -1.58 6.32
CA GLU A 22 -9.72 -0.25 6.82
C GLU A 22 -9.17 0.01 8.24
N VAL A 23 -9.20 -0.99 9.12
CA VAL A 23 -8.63 -0.91 10.46
C VAL A 23 -7.10 -0.76 10.41
N MET A 24 -6.43 -1.44 9.48
CA MET A 24 -4.99 -1.28 9.28
C MET A 24 -4.64 0.14 8.83
N ASP A 25 -5.36 0.68 7.84
CA ASP A 25 -5.14 2.03 7.34
C ASP A 25 -5.41 3.08 8.42
N LEU A 26 -6.44 2.88 9.25
CA LEU A 26 -6.71 3.71 10.40
C LEU A 26 -5.55 3.70 11.41
N LYS A 27 -5.02 2.52 11.74
CA LYS A 27 -3.85 2.38 12.64
C LYS A 27 -2.65 3.15 12.09
N VAL A 28 -2.35 3.02 10.80
CA VAL A 28 -1.23 3.73 10.15
C VAL A 28 -1.45 5.25 10.18
N SER A 29 -2.67 5.70 9.90
CA SER A 29 -3.05 7.12 9.95
C SER A 29 -2.88 7.71 11.36
N VAL A 30 -3.32 6.98 12.38
CA VAL A 30 -3.15 7.36 13.79
C VAL A 30 -1.67 7.39 14.17
N LEU A 31 -0.88 6.37 13.81
CA LEU A 31 0.57 6.34 14.07
C LEU A 31 1.30 7.54 13.46
N LYS A 32 0.97 7.91 12.22
CA LYS A 32 1.55 9.10 11.56
C LYS A 32 1.26 10.41 12.30
N LYS A 33 0.10 10.50 12.98
CA LYS A 33 -0.29 11.68 13.79
C LYS A 33 0.36 11.68 15.18
N LEU A 34 0.44 10.52 15.84
CA LEU A 34 0.96 10.40 17.21
C LEU A 34 2.49 10.38 17.25
N ALA A 35 3.13 9.76 16.27
CA ALA A 35 4.57 9.72 16.11
C ALA A 35 4.92 10.26 14.72
N PRO A 36 4.76 11.58 14.47
CA PRO A 36 5.19 12.17 13.22
C PRO A 36 6.67 11.84 13.06
N THR A 37 6.97 11.00 12.08
CA THR A 37 8.35 10.64 11.83
C THR A 37 9.05 11.90 11.36
N ASN A 38 9.97 12.46 12.15
CA ASN A 38 10.90 13.51 11.72
C ASN A 38 11.86 13.02 10.62
N LYS A 39 11.58 11.86 10.01
CA LYS A 39 12.27 11.34 8.83
C LYS A 39 11.97 12.29 7.68
N LYS A 40 12.94 13.17 7.44
CA LYS A 40 13.00 14.02 6.25
C LYS A 40 12.82 13.13 5.03
N VAL A 41 11.92 13.51 4.12
CA VAL A 41 11.87 12.90 2.79
C VAL A 41 13.21 13.21 2.13
N ILE A 42 14.10 12.22 2.08
CA ILE A 42 15.41 12.35 1.43
C ILE A 42 15.29 11.84 0.00
N SER A 43 15.86 12.60 -0.92
CA SER A 43 16.00 12.16 -2.29
C SER A 43 16.90 10.93 -2.34
N LEU A 44 16.38 9.81 -2.88
CA LEU A 44 17.18 8.61 -3.15
C LEU A 44 18.31 8.89 -4.15
N LYS A 45 18.16 9.93 -5.00
CA LYS A 45 19.18 10.39 -5.95
C LYS A 45 20.51 10.75 -5.28
N GLY A 46 20.47 11.20 -4.03
CA GLY A 46 21.69 11.55 -3.28
C GLY A 46 22.36 10.40 -2.54
N ILE A 47 21.66 9.26 -2.38
CA ILE A 47 22.17 8.11 -1.59
C ILE A 47 22.99 7.17 -2.46
N LEU A 48 22.63 7.02 -3.74
CA LEU A 48 23.36 6.21 -4.71
C LEU A 48 24.49 7.06 -5.34
N LYS A 49 25.62 7.18 -4.63
CA LYS A 49 26.81 7.86 -5.17
C LYS A 49 27.29 7.15 -6.44
N ASN A 50 27.59 7.93 -7.49
CA ASN A 50 28.11 7.46 -8.79
C ASN A 50 27.13 6.63 -9.63
N VAL A 51 25.83 6.69 -9.34
CA VAL A 51 24.79 6.11 -10.20
C VAL A 51 23.95 7.25 -10.76
N ASP A 52 23.90 7.38 -12.08
CA ASP A 52 22.95 8.28 -12.71
C ASP A 52 21.58 7.58 -12.76
N ILE A 53 20.59 8.19 -12.10
CA ILE A 53 19.22 7.66 -12.08
C ILE A 53 18.43 8.45 -13.10
N THR A 54 17.96 7.76 -14.15
CA THR A 54 17.15 8.39 -15.20
C THR A 54 15.66 8.40 -14.84
N GLU A 55 14.87 9.17 -15.58
CA GLU A 55 13.41 9.15 -15.44
C GLU A 55 12.80 7.80 -15.85
N GLU A 56 13.45 7.04 -16.76
CA GLU A 56 13.02 5.68 -17.09
C GLU A 56 13.16 4.74 -15.88
N ASP A 57 14.27 4.83 -15.15
CA ASP A 57 14.49 4.03 -13.94
C ASP A 57 13.42 4.31 -12.88
N ILE A 58 13.11 5.59 -12.67
CA ILE A 58 12.05 6.03 -11.73
C ILE A 58 10.69 5.50 -12.18
N THR A 59 10.38 5.60 -13.48
CA THR A 59 9.10 5.16 -14.04
C THR A 59 8.95 3.64 -13.95
N SER A 60 10.01 2.90 -14.26
CA SER A 60 10.07 1.44 -14.14
C SER A 60 9.87 1.00 -12.67
N ALA A 61 10.57 1.64 -11.74
CA ALA A 61 10.43 1.36 -10.31
C ALA A 61 9.01 1.66 -9.81
N LYS A 62 8.43 2.81 -10.19
CA LYS A 62 7.03 3.15 -9.85
C LYS A 62 6.06 2.12 -10.42
N LYS A 63 6.21 1.72 -11.68
CA LYS A 63 5.37 0.69 -12.31
C LYS A 63 5.49 -0.65 -11.58
N SER A 64 6.70 -1.06 -11.20
CA SER A 64 6.92 -2.30 -10.44
C SER A 64 6.26 -2.25 -9.06
N LEU A 65 6.53 -1.19 -8.29
CA LEU A 65 6.06 -1.02 -6.92
C LEU A 65 4.55 -0.82 -6.81
N TYR A 66 3.95 -0.09 -7.77
CA TYR A 66 2.53 0.23 -7.77
C TYR A 66 1.74 -0.60 -8.80
N SER A 67 2.33 -1.68 -9.33
CA SER A 67 1.71 -2.56 -10.34
C SER A 67 0.36 -3.14 -9.93
N LYS A 68 0.05 -3.19 -8.63
CA LYS A 68 -1.18 -3.73 -8.06
C LYS A 68 -2.20 -2.66 -7.62
N ILE A 69 -1.82 -1.38 -7.64
CA ILE A 69 -2.75 -0.29 -7.37
C ILE A 69 -3.25 0.19 -8.73
N GLY A 70 -4.37 -0.39 -9.17
CA GLY A 70 -5.09 0.10 -10.35
C GLY A 70 -5.60 1.52 -10.15
N PRO A 71 -6.03 2.20 -11.24
CA PRO A 71 -6.49 3.60 -11.21
C PRO A 71 -7.63 3.83 -10.20
#